data_AF-A0A2V8UGJ4-F1
#
_entry.id   AF-A0A2V8UGJ4-F1
#
_cell.length_a   1.000
_cell.length_b   1.000
_cell.length_c   1.000
_cell.angle_alpha   90.00
_cell.angle_beta   90.00
_cell.angle_gamma   90.00
#
_symmetry.space_group_name_H-M   'P 1'
#
loop_
_entity.id
_entity.type
_entity.pdbx_description
1 polymer ?
#
loop_
_entity_poly.entity_id
_entity_poly.type
_entity_poly.pdbx_seq_one_letter_code
_entity_poly.pdbx_strand_id
1 'polypeptide(L)'
;METDTSHDPQLWRSMAEQGFLGVVLPEDAGGMGLGLVELAALAEEMGRALVPGAFISTLLAGAVIHAAGSKKHLAEIASGRINATAALLEANASWDPAAVQMPALTGDKLFVPDAAIADVLIVAARNGGELALYLVNGESVTTPSTIHPPSCWLPAMRPARRSIML
;
A
#
# COMPACT_ATOMS: atom_id res chain seq x y z
N MET A 1 14.58 -17.66 -2.58
CA MET A 1 13.99 -17.61 -3.93
C MET A 1 14.41 -16.29 -4.52
N GLU A 2 15.10 -16.30 -5.66
CA GLU A 2 15.67 -15.07 -6.23
C GLU A 2 14.74 -14.60 -7.36
N THR A 3 14.02 -13.50 -7.11
CA THR A 3 13.19 -12.81 -8.10
C THR A 3 13.49 -11.31 -8.01
N ASP A 4 13.49 -10.61 -9.15
CA ASP A 4 13.81 -9.17 -9.20
C ASP A 4 12.80 -8.31 -8.42
N THR A 5 11.58 -8.82 -8.23
CA THR A 5 10.47 -8.11 -7.58
C THR A 5 10.21 -8.55 -6.15
N SER A 6 11.00 -9.50 -5.62
CA SER A 6 10.72 -10.15 -4.32
C SER A 6 9.28 -10.70 -4.20
N HIS A 7 8.64 -10.97 -5.33
CA HIS A 7 7.30 -11.57 -5.42
C HIS A 7 7.40 -12.88 -6.20
N ASP A 8 6.97 -13.97 -5.57
CA ASP A 8 6.84 -15.27 -6.23
C ASP A 8 5.36 -15.57 -6.51
N PRO A 9 4.94 -15.58 -7.79
CA PRO A 9 3.57 -15.90 -8.17
C PRO A 9 3.11 -17.30 -7.72
N GLN A 10 4.01 -18.28 -7.60
CA GLN A 10 3.63 -19.64 -7.19
C GLN A 10 3.32 -19.70 -5.70
N LEU A 11 4.20 -19.13 -4.86
CA LEU A 11 3.95 -18.96 -3.44
C LEU A 11 2.68 -18.14 -3.18
N TRP A 12 2.51 -17.02 -3.90
CA TRP A 12 1.33 -16.17 -3.77
C TRP A 12 0.02 -16.93 -4.03
N ARG A 13 -0.04 -17.70 -5.12
CA ARG A 13 -1.20 -18.57 -5.43
C ARG A 13 -1.43 -19.60 -4.33
N SER A 14 -0.37 -20.25 -3.85
CA SER A 14 -0.48 -21.25 -2.77
C SER A 14 -1.02 -20.63 -1.48
N MET A 15 -0.65 -19.39 -1.16
CA MET A 15 -1.19 -18.64 -0.01
C MET A 15 -2.66 -18.27 -0.22
N ALA A 16 -3.02 -17.85 -1.43
CA ALA A 16 -4.39 -17.52 -1.79
C ALA A 16 -5.33 -18.73 -1.73
N GLU A 17 -4.88 -19.90 -2.20
CA GLU A 17 -5.62 -21.17 -2.13
C GLU A 17 -5.89 -21.62 -0.70
N GLN A 18 -4.99 -21.30 0.23
CA GLN A 18 -5.17 -21.51 1.67
C GLN A 18 -6.01 -20.40 2.33
N GLY A 19 -6.42 -19.38 1.57
CA GLY A 19 -7.23 -18.25 2.00
C GLY A 19 -6.50 -17.22 2.88
N PHE A 20 -5.16 -17.25 2.91
CA PHE A 20 -4.36 -16.35 3.76
C PHE A 20 -4.58 -14.87 3.41
N LEU A 21 -4.87 -14.57 2.14
CA LEU A 21 -5.13 -13.21 1.65
C LEU A 21 -6.55 -12.71 1.95
N GLY A 22 -7.43 -13.60 2.38
CA GLY A 22 -8.81 -13.30 2.77
C GLY A 22 -9.06 -13.41 4.27
N VAL A 23 -8.02 -13.58 5.10
CA VAL A 23 -8.16 -13.97 6.51
C VAL A 23 -9.11 -13.05 7.30
N VAL A 24 -8.99 -11.73 7.16
CA VAL A 24 -9.86 -10.72 7.80
C VAL A 24 -10.93 -10.13 6.87
N LEU A 25 -11.01 -10.59 5.63
CA LEU A 25 -11.99 -10.10 4.67
C LEU A 25 -13.33 -10.81 4.89
N PRO A 26 -14.46 -10.15 4.58
CA PRO A 26 -15.77 -10.74 4.81
C PRO A 26 -16.01 -11.96 3.91
N GLU A 27 -16.79 -12.92 4.40
CA GLU A 27 -17.10 -14.17 3.69
C GLU A 27 -17.82 -13.90 2.35
N ASP A 28 -18.62 -12.85 2.25
CA ASP A 28 -19.31 -12.45 1.01
C ASP A 28 -18.36 -11.92 -0.08
N ALA A 29 -17.11 -11.64 0.28
CA ALA A 29 -16.02 -11.35 -0.63
C ALA A 29 -15.08 -12.56 -0.83
N GLY A 30 -15.44 -13.74 -0.33
CA GLY A 30 -14.57 -14.93 -0.39
C GLY A 30 -13.44 -14.95 0.63
N GLY A 31 -13.52 -14.10 1.67
CA GLY A 31 -12.62 -14.14 2.82
C GLY A 31 -13.07 -15.15 3.89
N MET A 32 -12.34 -15.21 5.01
CA MET A 32 -12.64 -16.09 6.14
C MET A 32 -13.41 -15.41 7.27
N GLY A 33 -13.56 -14.07 7.23
CA GLY A 33 -14.26 -13.32 8.27
C GLY A 33 -13.62 -13.40 9.66
N LEU A 34 -12.33 -13.75 9.75
CA LEU A 34 -11.62 -13.89 11.04
C LEU A 34 -11.18 -12.53 11.58
N GLY A 35 -10.70 -12.53 12.82
CA GLY A 35 -10.32 -11.32 13.54
C GLY A 35 -8.83 -11.02 13.49
N LEU A 36 -8.46 -9.97 14.24
CA LEU A 36 -7.07 -9.53 14.37
C LEU A 36 -6.18 -10.58 15.06
N VAL A 37 -6.77 -11.47 15.88
CA VAL A 37 -6.02 -12.53 16.57
C VAL A 37 -5.50 -13.56 15.56
N GLU A 38 -6.35 -14.03 14.65
CA GLU A 38 -5.96 -14.97 13.61
C GLU A 38 -4.99 -14.32 12.62
N LEU A 39 -5.20 -13.05 12.28
CA LEU A 39 -4.25 -12.28 11.48
C LEU A 39 -2.88 -12.14 12.16
N ALA A 40 -2.84 -11.86 13.46
CA ALA A 40 -1.60 -11.72 14.21
C ALA A 40 -0.81 -13.04 14.23
N ALA A 41 -1.48 -14.16 14.53
CA ALA A 41 -0.85 -15.48 14.50
C ALA A 41 -0.30 -15.83 13.11
N LEU A 42 -1.07 -15.53 12.04
CA LEU A 42 -0.61 -15.73 10.68
C LEU A 42 0.59 -14.83 10.35
N ALA A 43 0.54 -13.55 10.71
CA ALA A 43 1.62 -12.59 10.48
C ALA A 43 2.91 -12.96 11.22
N GLU A 44 2.82 -13.48 12.45
CA GLU A 44 3.97 -14.01 13.20
C GLU A 44 4.67 -15.14 12.44
N GLU A 45 3.90 -16.08 11.90
CA GLU A 45 4.44 -17.21 11.14
C GLU A 45 5.03 -16.78 9.80
N MET A 46 4.37 -15.84 9.10
CA MET A 46 4.90 -15.25 7.87
C MET A 46 6.22 -14.50 8.13
N GLY A 47 6.30 -13.74 9.23
CA GLY A 47 7.50 -13.05 9.65
C GLY A 47 8.62 -14.01 10.07
N ARG A 48 8.29 -15.06 10.82
CA ARG A 48 9.23 -16.12 11.24
C ARG A 48 9.87 -16.82 10.05
N ALA A 49 9.10 -17.04 8.99
CA ALA A 49 9.57 -17.65 7.74
C ALA A 49 10.17 -16.63 6.75
N LEU A 50 10.15 -15.33 7.06
CA LEU A 50 10.56 -14.24 6.16
C LEU A 50 9.88 -14.34 4.79
N VAL A 51 8.57 -14.60 4.79
CA VAL A 51 7.78 -14.75 3.57
C VAL A 51 7.88 -13.46 2.74
N PRO A 52 8.39 -13.53 1.50
CA PRO A 52 8.55 -12.35 0.67
C PRO A 52 7.24 -11.94 -0.01
N GLY A 53 7.14 -10.66 -0.39
CA GLY A 53 6.06 -10.13 -1.22
C GLY A 53 5.00 -9.33 -0.45
N ALA A 54 3.93 -8.97 -1.17
CA ALA A 54 2.94 -7.96 -0.78
C ALA A 54 1.89 -8.45 0.23
N PHE A 55 2.19 -9.42 1.09
CA PHE A 55 1.19 -10.05 1.97
C PHE A 55 0.55 -9.03 2.92
N ILE A 56 1.37 -8.30 3.70
CA ILE A 56 0.88 -7.35 4.70
C ILE A 56 0.25 -6.12 4.04
N SER A 57 0.87 -5.58 2.99
CA SER A 57 0.36 -4.41 2.26
C SER A 57 -0.99 -4.67 1.62
N THR A 58 -1.16 -5.86 1.02
CA THR A 58 -2.41 -6.28 0.37
C THR A 58 -3.53 -6.51 1.37
N LEU A 59 -3.24 -7.20 2.49
CA LEU A 59 -4.22 -7.39 3.56
C LEU A 59 -4.66 -6.08 4.20
N LEU A 60 -3.71 -5.17 4.47
CA LEU A 60 -4.03 -3.85 5.00
C LEU A 60 -4.90 -3.06 4.02
N ALA A 61 -4.58 -3.09 2.72
CA ALA A 61 -5.37 -2.42 1.70
C ALA A 61 -6.80 -2.99 1.64
N GLY A 62 -6.97 -4.32 1.65
CA GLY A 62 -8.28 -4.95 1.71
C GLY A 62 -9.08 -4.54 2.96
N ALA A 63 -8.44 -4.51 4.12
CA ALA A 63 -9.07 -4.06 5.37
C ALA A 63 -9.50 -2.59 5.31
N VAL A 64 -8.68 -1.70 4.74
CA VAL A 64 -9.02 -0.27 4.54
C VAL A 64 -10.20 -0.11 3.59
N ILE A 65 -10.23 -0.84 2.47
CA ILE A 65 -11.35 -0.84 1.51
C ILE A 65 -12.65 -1.25 2.21
N HIS A 66 -12.59 -2.33 2.97
CA HIS A 66 -13.75 -2.84 3.72
C HIS A 66 -14.21 -1.84 4.78
N ALA A 67 -13.28 -1.28 5.57
CA ALA A 67 -13.58 -0.28 6.60
C ALA A 67 -14.18 1.01 6.02
N ALA A 68 -13.81 1.37 4.78
CA ALA A 68 -14.39 2.49 4.05
C ALA A 68 -15.81 2.20 3.49
N GLY A 69 -16.36 1.00 3.72
CA GLY A 69 -17.67 0.58 3.25
C GLY A 69 -17.71 0.19 1.77
N SER A 70 -16.55 0.04 1.11
CA SER A 70 -16.45 -0.39 -0.28
C SER A 70 -16.29 -1.90 -0.38
N LYS A 71 -16.88 -2.49 -1.42
CA LYS A 71 -16.67 -3.91 -1.79
C LYS A 71 -15.74 -4.08 -2.99
N LYS A 72 -15.32 -2.97 -3.61
CA LYS A 72 -14.50 -3.00 -4.82
C LYS A 72 -13.16 -3.69 -4.53
N HIS A 73 -12.78 -4.65 -5.37
CA HIS A 73 -11.53 -5.41 -5.27
C HIS A 73 -11.40 -6.40 -4.10
N LEU A 74 -12.34 -6.47 -3.16
CA LEU A 74 -12.21 -7.38 -2.01
C LEU A 74 -12.14 -8.86 -2.46
N ALA A 75 -12.92 -9.25 -3.45
CA ALA A 75 -12.92 -10.62 -3.97
C ALA A 75 -11.63 -10.93 -4.75
N GLU A 76 -11.15 -9.99 -5.55
CA GLU A 76 -9.88 -10.11 -6.26
C GLU A 76 -8.70 -10.20 -5.29
N ILE A 77 -8.69 -9.42 -4.20
CA ILE A 77 -7.69 -9.48 -3.13
C ILE A 77 -7.77 -10.84 -2.41
N ALA A 78 -8.94 -11.25 -1.95
CA ALA A 78 -9.12 -12.50 -1.21
C ALA A 78 -8.65 -13.72 -2.02
N SER A 79 -8.91 -13.71 -3.33
CA SER A 79 -8.47 -14.76 -4.26
C SER A 79 -7.01 -14.66 -4.71
N GLY A 80 -6.28 -13.62 -4.29
CA GLY A 80 -4.90 -13.37 -4.73
C GLY A 80 -4.76 -13.04 -6.21
N ARG A 81 -5.84 -12.64 -6.89
CA ARG A 81 -5.80 -12.20 -8.30
C ARG A 81 -5.10 -10.85 -8.47
N ILE A 82 -5.11 -10.03 -7.44
CA ILE A 82 -4.43 -8.74 -7.43
C ILE A 82 -3.67 -8.53 -6.12
N ASN A 83 -2.62 -7.72 -6.20
CA ASN A 83 -1.91 -7.15 -5.08
C ASN A 83 -2.39 -5.72 -4.85
N ALA A 84 -2.43 -5.28 -3.60
CA ALA A 84 -2.85 -3.92 -3.26
C ALA A 84 -1.94 -3.29 -2.20
N THR A 85 -1.91 -1.97 -2.15
CA THR A 85 -1.15 -1.24 -1.12
C THR A 85 -1.78 0.12 -0.81
N ALA A 86 -1.25 0.83 0.18
CA ALA A 86 -1.72 2.14 0.60
C ALA A 86 -0.61 3.20 0.51
N ALA A 87 -0.88 4.26 -0.24
CA ALA A 87 -0.01 5.40 -0.46
C ALA A 87 -0.48 6.61 0.36
N LEU A 88 -0.02 6.68 1.61
CA LEU A 88 -0.51 7.63 2.60
C LEU A 88 0.46 8.80 2.82
N LEU A 89 1.74 8.48 3.03
CA LEU A 89 2.76 9.43 3.46
C LEU A 89 3.29 10.30 2.32
N GLU A 90 3.64 11.54 2.65
CA GLU A 90 4.29 12.51 1.76
C GLU A 90 5.71 12.80 2.27
N ALA A 91 6.39 13.80 1.69
CA ALA A 91 7.78 14.14 2.01
C ALA A 91 8.07 14.42 3.49
N ASN A 92 7.06 14.80 4.27
CA ASN A 92 7.17 15.04 5.71
C ASN A 92 7.16 13.75 6.55
N ALA A 93 6.88 12.58 5.95
CA ALA A 93 6.77 11.28 6.61
C ALA A 93 5.84 11.25 7.84
N SER A 94 4.84 12.14 7.88
CA SER A 94 3.92 12.26 9.00
C SER A 94 2.67 11.41 8.81
N TRP A 95 2.26 10.71 9.88
CA TRP A 95 1.01 9.96 9.94
C TRP A 95 -0.20 10.82 10.30
N ASP A 96 -0.01 12.11 10.58
CA ASP A 96 -1.12 13.05 10.81
C ASP A 96 -1.90 13.23 9.49
N PRO A 97 -3.22 12.96 9.46
CA PRO A 97 -4.05 13.21 8.28
C PRO A 97 -3.99 14.67 7.77
N ALA A 98 -3.71 15.63 8.65
CA ALA A 98 -3.50 17.03 8.27
C ALA A 98 -2.22 17.22 7.44
N ALA A 99 -1.26 16.31 7.52
CA ALA A 99 0.00 16.37 6.79
C ALA A 99 -0.11 15.92 5.33
N VAL A 100 -1.22 15.26 4.95
CA VAL A 100 -1.56 14.94 3.55
C VAL A 100 -1.97 16.24 2.85
N GLN A 101 -1.23 16.65 1.83
CA GLN A 101 -1.47 17.89 1.08
C GLN A 101 -1.56 17.67 -0.44
N MET A 102 -1.32 16.45 -0.93
CA MET A 102 -1.36 16.14 -2.37
C MET A 102 -2.73 16.48 -3.00
N PRO A 103 -2.79 17.41 -3.98
CA PRO A 103 -4.04 17.81 -4.61
C PRO A 103 -4.42 16.89 -5.78
N ALA A 104 -5.69 16.44 -5.83
CA ALA A 104 -6.30 15.79 -7.00
C ALA A 104 -5.43 14.70 -7.66
N LEU A 105 -4.82 13.82 -6.85
CA LEU A 105 -3.94 12.73 -7.29
C LEU A 105 -2.70 13.16 -8.09
N THR A 106 -2.29 14.43 -7.97
CA THR A 106 -1.08 14.97 -8.59
C THR A 106 -0.04 15.25 -7.52
N GLY A 107 1.02 14.45 -7.49
CA GLY A 107 2.14 14.61 -6.58
C GLY A 107 2.78 13.28 -6.20
N ASP A 108 3.65 13.32 -5.20
CA ASP A 108 4.44 12.17 -4.78
C ASP A 108 3.94 11.59 -3.45
N LYS A 109 3.91 10.26 -3.38
CA LYS A 109 3.76 9.50 -2.14
C LYS A 109 5.02 8.73 -1.84
N LEU A 110 5.41 8.71 -0.57
CA LEU A 110 6.67 8.10 -0.13
C LEU A 110 6.41 6.91 0.78
N PHE A 111 7.39 6.00 0.82
CA PHE A 111 7.39 4.81 1.69
C PHE A 111 6.18 3.89 1.46
N VAL A 112 5.72 3.79 0.21
CA VAL A 112 4.60 2.94 -0.18
C VAL A 112 5.10 1.50 -0.33
N PRO A 113 4.73 0.56 0.56
CA PRO A 113 5.20 -0.82 0.48
C PRO A 113 4.69 -1.48 -0.80
N ASP A 114 5.55 -2.27 -1.45
CA ASP A 114 5.19 -3.09 -2.61
C ASP A 114 4.56 -2.33 -3.80
N ALA A 115 4.74 -1.00 -3.87
CA ALA A 115 4.14 -0.17 -4.91
C ALA A 115 4.49 -0.62 -6.33
N ALA A 116 5.70 -1.16 -6.52
CA ALA A 116 6.19 -1.63 -7.83
C ALA A 116 5.43 -2.87 -8.36
N ILE A 117 4.71 -3.60 -7.51
CA ILE A 117 3.99 -4.83 -7.85
C ILE A 117 2.50 -4.76 -7.49
N ALA A 118 2.01 -3.60 -7.05
CA ALA A 118 0.62 -3.41 -6.68
C ALA A 118 -0.24 -3.09 -7.91
N ASP A 119 -1.29 -3.88 -8.14
CA ASP A 119 -2.27 -3.60 -9.20
C ASP A 119 -3.20 -2.44 -8.80
N VAL A 120 -3.41 -2.25 -7.49
CA VAL A 120 -4.27 -1.19 -6.95
C VAL A 120 -3.61 -0.50 -5.77
N LEU A 121 -3.65 0.83 -5.78
CA LEU A 121 -3.20 1.68 -4.68
C LEU A 121 -4.37 2.41 -4.05
N ILE A 122 -4.42 2.43 -2.72
CA ILE A 122 -5.27 3.33 -1.94
C ILE A 122 -4.48 4.60 -1.70
N VAL A 123 -4.86 5.68 -2.37
CA VAL A 123 -4.10 6.94 -2.33
C VAL A 123 -4.85 7.97 -1.50
N ALA A 124 -4.20 8.49 -0.46
CA ALA A 124 -4.74 9.61 0.31
C ALA A 124 -4.45 10.93 -0.39
N ALA A 125 -5.48 11.70 -0.75
CA ALA A 125 -5.31 12.99 -1.43
C ALA A 125 -6.37 13.99 -0.98
N ARG A 126 -6.13 15.27 -1.29
CA ARG A 126 -7.11 16.33 -1.08
C ARG A 126 -7.86 16.69 -2.36
N ASN A 127 -9.17 16.83 -2.24
CA ASN A 127 -10.03 17.42 -3.26
C ASN A 127 -10.84 18.55 -2.65
N GLY A 128 -10.68 19.77 -3.17
CA GLY A 128 -11.32 20.95 -2.57
C GLY A 128 -10.92 21.21 -1.11
N GLY A 129 -9.75 20.71 -0.67
CA GLY A 129 -9.28 20.80 0.73
C GLY A 129 -9.70 19.64 1.63
N GLU A 130 -10.68 18.83 1.21
CA GLU A 130 -11.14 17.66 1.97
C GLU A 130 -10.24 16.45 1.72
N LEU A 131 -9.93 15.71 2.77
CA LEU A 131 -9.16 14.47 2.68
C LEU A 131 -10.05 13.32 2.22
N ALA A 132 -9.61 12.59 1.20
CA ALA A 132 -10.29 11.40 0.69
C ALA A 132 -9.28 10.29 0.34
N LEU A 133 -9.77 9.06 0.31
CA LEU A 133 -9.06 7.89 -0.18
C LEU A 133 -9.56 7.56 -1.59
N TYR A 134 -8.62 7.35 -2.51
CA TYR A 134 -8.89 7.02 -3.91
C TYR A 134 -8.34 5.64 -4.23
N LEU A 135 -9.09 4.85 -5.00
CA LEU A 135 -8.59 3.62 -5.61
C LEU A 135 -7.99 3.96 -6.98
N VAL A 136 -6.68 3.75 -7.12
CA VAL A 136 -5.90 4.09 -8.31
C VAL A 136 -5.29 2.81 -8.88
N ASN A 137 -5.35 2.64 -10.21
CA ASN A 137 -4.71 1.50 -10.89
C ASN A 137 -3.18 1.70 -10.86
N GLY A 138 -2.43 0.67 -10.47
CA GLY A 138 -0.96 0.67 -10.43
C GLY A 138 -0.32 1.08 -11.76
N GLU A 139 -0.93 0.73 -12.89
CA GLU A 139 -0.44 1.11 -14.23
C GLU A 139 -0.44 2.64 -14.47
N SER A 140 -1.24 3.38 -13.71
CA SER A 140 -1.29 4.85 -13.78
C SER A 140 -0.30 5.55 -12.83
N VAL A 141 0.45 4.78 -12.04
CA VAL A 141 1.43 5.28 -11.06
C VAL A 141 2.84 5.03 -11.58
N THR A 142 3.71 6.05 -11.45
CA THR A 142 5.14 5.87 -11.75
C THR A 142 5.89 5.53 -10.47
N THR A 143 6.49 4.34 -10.42
CA THR A 143 7.40 3.96 -9.33
C THR A 143 8.85 4.11 -9.79
N PRO A 144 9.69 4.89 -9.08
CA PRO A 144 11.09 5.00 -9.44
C PRO A 144 11.77 3.63 -9.27
N SER A 145 12.52 3.19 -10.30
CA SER A 145 13.23 1.91 -10.31
C SER A 145 14.46 1.88 -9.40
N THR A 146 14.86 3.03 -8.85
CA THR A 146 16.03 3.19 -7.99
C THR A 146 15.57 3.70 -6.63
N ILE A 147 15.98 3.02 -5.55
CA ILE A 147 15.95 3.61 -4.20
C ILE A 147 16.89 4.82 -4.28
N HIS A 148 16.31 6.01 -4.40
CA HIS A 148 17.08 7.23 -4.45
C HIS A 148 17.95 7.31 -3.18
N PRO A 149 19.24 7.65 -3.28
CA PRO A 149 20.08 7.82 -2.10
C PRO A 149 19.49 8.92 -1.20
N PRO A 150 19.72 8.91 0.13
CA PRO A 150 19.23 9.93 1.08
C PRO A 150 19.41 11.38 0.60
N SER A 151 20.42 11.64 -0.25
CA SER A 151 20.70 12.93 -0.87
C SER A 151 19.66 13.44 -1.87
N CYS A 152 18.91 12.56 -2.54
CA CYS A 152 17.82 12.91 -3.46
C CYS A 152 16.52 13.29 -2.74
N TRP A 153 16.38 12.97 -1.45
CA TRP A 153 15.24 13.32 -0.61
C TRP A 153 15.39 14.70 0.06
N LEU A 154 16.60 15.28 0.03
CA LEU A 154 16.95 16.56 0.65
C LEU A 154 16.36 17.84 0.00
N PRO A 155 15.83 17.89 -1.24
CA PRO A 155 15.24 19.14 -1.74
C PRO A 155 14.05 19.62 -0.89
N ALA A 156 13.30 18.70 -0.26
CA ALA A 156 12.14 19.01 0.57
C ALA A 156 12.47 19.41 2.03
N MET A 157 13.73 19.27 2.48
CA MET A 157 14.16 19.57 3.87
C MET A 157 15.06 20.81 3.99
N ARG A 158 15.29 21.58 2.92
CA ARG A 158 15.97 22.87 3.07
C ARG A 158 14.99 23.91 3.62
N PRO A 159 15.19 24.48 4.83
CA PRO A 159 14.46 25.69 5.18
C PRO A 159 14.82 26.75 4.14
N ALA A 160 13.81 27.44 3.62
CA ALA A 160 13.96 28.50 2.63
C ALA A 160 15.08 29.46 3.06
N ARG A 161 16.28 29.30 2.51
CA ARG A 161 17.30 30.34 2.59
C ARG A 161 16.88 31.38 1.56
N ARG A 162 16.27 32.46 2.06
CA ARG A 162 16.27 33.75 1.39
C ARG A 162 17.68 34.03 0.88
N SER A 163 17.84 34.15 -0.42
CA SER A 163 18.88 34.98 -1.01
C SER A 163 18.20 35.95 -1.95
N ILE A 164 18.22 37.21 -1.52
CA ILE A 164 18.20 38.39 -2.38
C ILE A 164 19.31 38.22 -3.43
N MET A 165 19.01 38.52 -4.68
CA MET A 165 19.98 39.13 -5.58
C MET A 165 19.32 40.30 -6.27
N LEU A 166 20.07 41.42 -6.29
CA LEU A 166 19.78 42.71 -6.91
C LEU A 166 19.42 42.57 -8.39
#